data_AF-R7BHA8-F1
#
_entry.id   AF-R7BHA8-F1
#
_cell.length_a   1.000
_cell.length_b   1.000
_cell.length_c   1.000
_cell.angle_alpha   90.00
_cell.angle_beta   90.00
_cell.angle_gamma   90.00
#
_symmetry.space_group_name_H-M   'P 1'
#
loop_
_entity.id
_entity.type
_entity.pdbx_description
1 polymer ?
#
loop_
_entity_poly.entity_id
_entity_poly.type
_entity_poly.pdbx_seq_one_letter_code
_entity_poly.pdbx_strand_id
1 'polypeptide(L)'
;MAKKRTNGSGMISVAFVFIIFGLAILIGGRNDIKSAFMKPYDIYDVNYDEIKVGDAVKTEIYAALDTYGTLETTRKNSKTGNVTGRTYSYFYIIPVYDDYDTYYMSIKVEHDDKDLFEDICNSTWDVIQYGDAGYYTDVPYEFEGNVQKLDDEAYKYMKEWFEEAGFDDDEIDEYVLPICLEVCVLSNIRILTIAGIAAVVIGILLFVLYFVLASKRKKKAAETVASSSYAEAAQAVQSQTASTNYVEIAGAKFTQEELDLINALIASGSITDAIREVRDRTGLGINEAKDIVDNWGNYYNK
;
A
#
# COMPACT_ATOMS: atom_id res chain seq x y z
N MET A 1 5.46 31.74 19.96
CA MET A 1 4.61 31.15 18.91
C MET A 1 5.13 29.76 18.57
N ALA A 2 4.41 28.70 18.94
CA ALA A 2 4.79 27.33 18.59
C ALA A 2 4.20 26.98 17.22
N LYS A 3 5.07 26.77 16.22
CA LYS A 3 4.70 26.33 14.87
C LYS A 3 4.23 24.87 14.96
N LYS A 4 2.91 24.65 15.01
CA LYS A 4 2.29 23.32 14.94
C LYS A 4 2.69 22.67 13.61
N ARG A 5 3.68 21.77 13.65
CA ARG A 5 4.07 20.94 12.50
C ARG A 5 2.85 20.13 12.07
N THR A 6 2.35 20.37 10.87
CA THR A 6 1.27 19.57 10.30
C THR A 6 1.86 18.23 9.88
N ASN A 7 1.40 17.14 10.50
CA ASN A 7 1.84 15.74 10.29
C ASN A 7 1.55 15.17 8.88
N GLY A 8 1.34 16.01 7.86
CA GLY A 8 1.01 15.58 6.50
C GLY A 8 2.12 14.77 5.82
N SER A 9 3.39 15.03 6.16
CA SER A 9 4.52 14.22 5.67
C SER A 9 4.56 12.82 6.27
N GLY A 10 4.13 12.66 7.54
CA GLY A 10 4.18 11.38 8.24
C GLY A 10 3.26 10.31 7.65
N MET A 11 2.03 10.68 7.25
CA MET A 11 1.08 9.71 6.68
C MET A 11 1.52 9.16 5.31
N ILE A 12 2.12 10.00 4.46
CA ILE A 12 2.67 9.53 3.18
C ILE A 12 3.82 8.54 3.43
N SER A 13 4.73 8.89 4.35
CA SER A 13 5.85 8.01 4.71
C SER A 13 5.35 6.66 5.25
N VAL A 14 4.31 6.65 6.08
CA VAL A 14 3.71 5.40 6.60
C VAL A 14 3.10 4.57 5.46
N ALA A 15 2.37 5.19 4.53
CA ALA A 15 1.79 4.48 3.38
C ALA A 15 2.86 3.77 2.53
N PHE A 16 3.97 4.46 2.23
CA PHE A 16 5.09 3.87 1.49
C PHE A 16 5.78 2.73 2.25
N VAL A 17 5.91 2.84 3.57
CA VAL A 17 6.47 1.76 4.40
C VAL A 17 5.65 0.49 4.25
N PHE A 18 4.31 0.57 4.34
CA PHE A 18 3.45 -0.60 4.17
C PHE A 18 3.55 -1.22 2.78
N ILE A 19 3.60 -0.39 1.72
CA ILE A 19 3.73 -0.88 0.34
C ILE A 19 5.08 -1.58 0.14
N ILE A 20 6.18 -0.93 0.53
CA ILE A 20 7.53 -1.48 0.35
C ILE A 20 7.69 -2.77 1.17
N PHE A 21 7.24 -2.77 2.41
CA PHE A 21 7.32 -3.94 3.27
C PHE A 21 6.47 -5.11 2.74
N GLY A 22 5.23 -4.85 2.30
CA GLY A 22 4.38 -5.87 1.69
C GLY A 22 4.98 -6.43 0.40
N LEU A 23 5.52 -5.57 -0.48
CA LEU A 23 6.22 -6.01 -1.69
C LEU A 23 7.48 -6.82 -1.37
N ALA A 24 8.25 -6.46 -0.34
CA ALA A 24 9.44 -7.20 0.05
C ALA A 24 9.09 -8.63 0.49
N ILE A 25 8.01 -8.82 1.24
CA ILE A 25 7.52 -10.16 1.61
C ILE A 25 7.14 -10.96 0.36
N LEU A 26 6.37 -10.37 -0.55
CA LEU A 26 5.91 -11.03 -1.77
C LEU A 26 7.05 -11.41 -2.73
N ILE A 27 8.04 -10.53 -2.87
CA ILE A 27 9.23 -10.79 -3.70
C ILE A 27 10.08 -11.89 -3.06
N GLY A 28 10.21 -11.89 -1.73
CA GLY A 28 10.98 -12.88 -0.98
C GLY A 28 10.45 -14.31 -1.12
N GLY A 29 9.13 -14.49 -1.10
CA GLY A 29 8.49 -15.82 -1.23
C GLY A 29 8.02 -16.17 -2.64
N ARG A 30 8.43 -15.42 -3.68
CA ARG A 30 7.80 -15.48 -5.01
C ARG A 30 7.79 -16.87 -5.65
N ASN A 31 8.79 -17.69 -5.37
CA ASN A 31 8.93 -19.03 -5.94
C ASN A 31 7.90 -20.01 -5.33
N ASP A 32 7.47 -19.75 -4.09
CA ASP A 32 6.65 -20.67 -3.30
C ASP A 32 5.18 -20.23 -3.26
N ILE A 33 4.88 -18.99 -3.67
CA ILE A 33 3.51 -18.44 -3.68
C ILE A 33 2.57 -19.32 -4.49
N LYS A 34 2.96 -19.86 -5.64
CA LYS A 34 2.06 -20.70 -6.46
C LYS A 34 1.65 -21.95 -5.68
N SER A 35 2.65 -22.70 -5.17
CA SER A 35 2.44 -23.93 -4.42
C SER A 35 1.62 -23.71 -3.14
N ALA A 36 1.83 -22.60 -2.42
CA ALA A 36 1.12 -22.31 -1.18
C ALA A 36 -0.42 -22.16 -1.33
N PHE A 37 -0.92 -21.99 -2.55
CA PHE A 37 -2.35 -21.90 -2.86
C PHE A 37 -2.86 -23.07 -3.72
N MET A 38 -2.01 -24.06 -4.03
CA MET A 38 -2.40 -25.30 -4.67
C MET A 38 -2.78 -26.36 -3.63
N LYS A 39 -3.58 -27.34 -4.04
CA LYS A 39 -3.83 -28.53 -3.22
C LYS A 39 -2.59 -29.43 -3.32
N PRO A 40 -1.94 -29.78 -2.20
CA PRO A 40 -0.81 -30.68 -2.26
C PRO A 40 -1.25 -32.10 -2.61
N TYR A 41 -0.36 -32.85 -3.23
CA TYR A 41 -0.51 -34.27 -3.54
C TYR A 41 0.75 -35.04 -3.13
N ASP A 42 0.63 -36.37 -3.06
CA ASP A 42 1.73 -37.27 -2.80
C ASP A 42 2.44 -37.62 -4.12
N ILE A 43 3.75 -37.40 -4.20
CA ILE A 43 4.55 -37.68 -5.40
C ILE A 43 4.58 -39.17 -5.76
N TYR A 44 4.23 -40.06 -4.82
CA TYR A 44 4.14 -41.50 -5.06
C TYR A 44 2.75 -41.96 -5.55
N ASP A 45 1.76 -41.06 -5.57
CA ASP A 45 0.40 -41.32 -6.08
C ASP A 45 0.21 -40.91 -7.55
N VAL A 46 1.26 -40.37 -8.20
CA VAL A 46 1.22 -39.86 -9.57
C VAL A 46 2.46 -40.31 -10.36
N ASN A 47 2.38 -40.26 -11.68
CA ASN A 47 3.54 -40.53 -12.54
C ASN A 47 4.50 -39.33 -12.54
N TYR A 48 5.79 -39.59 -12.79
CA TYR A 48 6.83 -38.55 -12.74
C TYR A 48 6.56 -37.33 -13.65
N ASP A 49 5.95 -37.54 -14.82
CA ASP A 49 5.68 -36.49 -15.81
C ASP A 49 4.53 -35.54 -15.38
N GLU A 50 3.75 -35.96 -14.39
CA GLU A 50 2.75 -35.13 -13.72
C GLU A 50 3.39 -34.15 -12.73
N ILE A 51 4.58 -34.42 -12.23
CA ILE A 51 5.30 -33.62 -11.24
C ILE A 51 5.92 -32.37 -11.89
N LYS A 52 5.41 -31.17 -11.58
CA LYS A 52 5.79 -29.94 -12.29
C LYS A 52 6.28 -28.84 -11.36
N VAL A 53 7.14 -27.99 -11.91
CA VAL A 53 7.65 -26.81 -11.20
C VAL A 53 6.49 -25.92 -10.73
N GLY A 54 6.55 -25.56 -9.45
CA GLY A 54 5.56 -24.78 -8.73
C GLY A 54 4.35 -25.58 -8.25
N ASP A 55 4.44 -26.91 -8.23
CA ASP A 55 3.46 -27.77 -7.57
C ASP A 55 3.66 -27.79 -6.06
N ALA A 56 2.61 -28.18 -5.35
CA ALA A 56 2.60 -28.38 -3.91
C ALA A 56 2.65 -29.87 -3.62
N VAL A 57 3.56 -30.28 -2.76
CA VAL A 57 3.76 -31.69 -2.42
C VAL A 57 3.55 -31.87 -0.91
N LYS A 58 2.90 -32.98 -0.56
CA LYS A 58 2.79 -33.49 0.80
C LYS A 58 2.89 -35.01 0.73
N THR A 59 4.03 -35.55 1.15
CA THR A 59 4.43 -36.94 0.87
C THR A 59 5.25 -37.51 2.02
N GLU A 60 5.19 -38.81 2.23
CA GLU A 60 6.05 -39.53 3.17
C GLU A 60 7.30 -40.05 2.44
N ILE A 61 8.45 -39.42 2.68
CA ILE A 61 9.70 -39.84 2.04
C ILE A 61 10.22 -41.10 2.74
N TYR A 62 10.14 -42.24 2.06
CA TYR A 62 10.58 -43.53 2.58
C TYR A 62 11.90 -44.04 1.96
N ALA A 63 12.34 -43.45 0.84
CA ALA A 63 13.55 -43.86 0.15
C ALA A 63 14.37 -42.65 -0.30
N ALA A 64 15.69 -42.76 -0.15
CA ALA A 64 16.68 -41.82 -0.66
C ALA A 64 17.98 -42.60 -0.94
N LEU A 65 18.66 -42.31 -2.05
CA LEU A 65 19.90 -43.02 -2.39
C LEU A 65 21.08 -42.50 -1.59
N ASP A 66 21.43 -41.23 -1.78
CA ASP A 66 22.61 -40.63 -1.16
C ASP A 66 22.51 -39.10 -1.13
N THR A 67 23.36 -38.47 -0.31
CA THR A 67 23.66 -37.04 -0.41
C THR A 67 24.66 -36.80 -1.54
N TYR A 68 24.31 -36.00 -2.53
CA TYR A 68 25.23 -35.61 -3.60
C TYR A 68 25.77 -34.17 -3.44
N GLY A 69 25.22 -33.38 -2.51
CA GLY A 69 25.62 -31.98 -2.35
C GLY A 69 25.24 -31.36 -1.01
N THR A 70 26.01 -30.36 -0.60
CA THR A 70 25.74 -29.52 0.57
C THR A 70 25.81 -28.05 0.19
N LEU A 71 24.77 -27.29 0.53
CA LEU A 71 24.74 -25.84 0.37
C LEU A 71 25.01 -25.15 1.70
N GLU A 72 26.11 -24.40 1.77
CA GLU A 72 26.38 -23.51 2.88
C GLU A 72 25.91 -22.09 2.58
N THR A 73 24.99 -21.57 3.38
CA THR A 73 24.57 -20.17 3.31
C THR A 73 25.17 -19.37 4.46
N THR A 74 25.91 -18.29 4.13
CA THR A 74 26.53 -17.42 5.15
C THR A 74 25.85 -16.06 5.22
N ARG A 75 25.52 -15.62 6.45
CA ARG A 75 25.03 -14.27 6.72
C ARG A 75 26.18 -13.38 7.16
N LYS A 76 26.48 -12.33 6.40
CA LYS A 76 27.54 -11.37 6.73
C LYS A 76 26.99 -10.07 7.31
N ASN A 77 27.72 -9.50 8.27
CA ASN A 77 27.46 -8.14 8.74
C ASN A 77 27.75 -7.15 7.61
N SER A 78 26.75 -6.36 7.21
CA SER A 78 26.89 -5.42 6.09
C SER A 78 27.90 -4.30 6.32
N LYS A 79 28.30 -4.02 7.56
CA LYS A 79 29.25 -2.96 7.91
C LYS A 79 30.69 -3.48 8.05
N THR A 80 30.88 -4.68 8.59
CA THR A 80 32.22 -5.22 8.89
C THR A 80 32.65 -6.35 7.96
N GLY A 81 31.74 -6.94 7.19
CA GLY A 81 32.01 -8.10 6.34
C GLY A 81 32.14 -9.44 7.09
N ASN A 82 32.12 -9.43 8.42
CA ASN A 82 32.27 -10.63 9.24
C ASN A 82 31.06 -11.56 9.08
N VAL A 83 31.32 -12.87 9.04
CA VAL A 83 30.26 -13.89 9.09
C VAL A 83 29.61 -13.86 10.48
N THR A 84 28.28 -13.78 10.49
CA THR A 84 27.41 -13.69 11.68
C THR A 84 26.44 -14.87 11.81
N GLY A 85 26.38 -15.73 10.79
CA GLY A 85 25.55 -16.93 10.79
C GLY A 85 25.91 -17.83 9.61
N ARG A 86 25.77 -19.13 9.80
CA ARG A 86 25.94 -20.17 8.77
C ARG A 86 24.74 -21.10 8.89
N THR A 87 24.13 -21.45 7.76
CA THR A 87 23.11 -22.50 7.65
C THR A 87 23.56 -23.49 6.59
N TYR A 88 23.11 -24.73 6.74
CA TYR A 88 23.46 -25.82 5.84
C TYR A 88 22.17 -26.49 5.38
N SER A 89 22.08 -26.71 4.07
CA SER A 89 21.05 -27.56 3.48
C SER A 89 21.73 -28.68 2.70
N TYR A 90 21.09 -29.83 2.64
CA TYR A 90 21.61 -31.05 2.04
C TYR A 90 20.72 -31.47 0.88
N PHE A 91 21.32 -31.93 -0.20
CA PHE A 91 20.61 -32.44 -1.36
C PHE A 91 20.74 -33.95 -1.44
N TYR A 92 19.61 -34.63 -1.39
CA TYR A 92 19.50 -36.07 -1.52
C TYR A 92 18.81 -36.44 -2.83
N ILE A 93 19.09 -37.64 -3.32
CA ILE A 93 18.42 -38.23 -4.48
C ILE A 93 17.26 -39.10 -4.00
N ILE A 94 16.05 -38.83 -4.46
CA ILE A 94 14.86 -39.64 -4.14
C ILE A 94 14.27 -40.25 -5.43
N PRO A 95 13.74 -41.48 -5.35
CA PRO A 95 13.04 -42.09 -6.48
C PRO A 95 11.64 -41.49 -6.65
N VAL A 96 11.19 -41.40 -7.89
CA VAL A 96 9.79 -41.20 -8.29
C VAL A 96 9.49 -42.18 -9.42
N TYR A 97 8.21 -42.47 -9.67
CA TYR A 97 7.85 -43.64 -10.48
C TYR A 97 7.00 -43.26 -11.69
N ASP A 98 7.09 -44.08 -12.73
CA ASP A 98 6.16 -44.12 -13.86
C ASP A 98 5.74 -45.56 -14.10
N ASP A 99 4.57 -45.97 -13.59
CA ASP A 99 4.12 -47.36 -13.58
C ASP A 99 5.17 -48.35 -12.99
N TYR A 100 6.11 -48.81 -13.81
CA TYR A 100 7.18 -49.75 -13.47
C TYR A 100 8.60 -49.16 -13.53
N ASP A 101 8.76 -47.99 -14.15
CA ASP A 101 10.05 -47.33 -14.32
C ASP A 101 10.34 -46.41 -13.13
N THR A 102 11.63 -46.26 -12.80
CA THR A 102 12.10 -45.40 -11.71
C THR A 102 12.89 -44.24 -12.29
N TYR A 103 12.49 -43.04 -11.89
CA TYR A 103 13.15 -41.78 -12.18
C TYR A 103 13.66 -41.18 -10.89
N TYR A 104 14.57 -40.23 -10.98
CA TYR A 104 15.25 -39.66 -9.84
C TYR A 104 15.12 -38.16 -9.83
N MET A 105 14.68 -37.62 -8.71
CA MET A 105 14.67 -36.18 -8.47
C MET A 105 15.44 -35.83 -7.21
N SER A 106 15.76 -34.54 -7.07
CA SER A 106 16.40 -34.03 -5.87
C SER A 106 15.38 -33.70 -4.79
N ILE A 107 15.78 -33.86 -3.52
CA ILE A 107 15.12 -33.21 -2.39
C ILE A 107 16.15 -32.40 -1.61
N LYS A 108 15.77 -31.18 -1.24
CA LYS A 108 16.59 -30.29 -0.42
C LYS A 108 16.00 -30.18 0.97
N VAL A 109 16.81 -30.54 1.95
CA VAL A 109 16.43 -30.54 3.37
C VAL A 109 17.37 -29.69 4.20
N GLU A 110 16.87 -29.15 5.30
CA GLU A 110 17.67 -28.33 6.22
C GLU A 110 18.51 -29.23 7.14
N HIS A 111 19.47 -28.60 7.84
CA HIS A 111 20.38 -29.32 8.74
C HIS A 111 19.67 -30.20 9.79
N ASP A 112 18.52 -29.76 10.28
CA ASP A 112 17.77 -30.46 11.33
C ASP A 112 17.21 -31.81 10.86
N ASP A 113 17.05 -32.01 9.55
CA ASP A 113 16.53 -33.25 8.94
C ASP A 113 17.65 -34.18 8.43
N LYS A 114 18.92 -33.79 8.58
CA LYS A 114 20.06 -34.54 8.03
C LYS A 114 20.11 -35.97 8.57
N ASP A 115 20.08 -36.13 9.90
CA ASP A 115 20.23 -37.45 10.53
C ASP A 115 19.09 -38.39 10.13
N LEU A 116 17.87 -37.85 9.97
CA LEU A 116 16.72 -38.59 9.45
C LEU A 116 16.96 -39.08 8.01
N PHE A 117 17.50 -38.23 7.14
CA PHE A 117 17.79 -38.65 5.77
C PHE A 117 18.97 -39.63 5.67
N GLU A 118 19.95 -39.55 6.58
CA GLU A 118 21.00 -40.57 6.67
C GLU A 118 20.42 -41.95 7.04
N ASP A 119 19.46 -41.98 7.98
CA ASP A 119 18.73 -43.21 8.32
C ASP A 119 17.92 -43.75 7.13
N ILE A 120 17.21 -42.87 6.40
CA ILE A 120 16.47 -43.24 5.19
C ILE A 120 17.42 -43.81 4.11
N CYS A 121 18.59 -43.19 3.91
CA CYS A 121 19.58 -43.69 2.95
C CYS A 121 20.07 -45.08 3.34
N ASN A 122 20.45 -45.27 4.60
CA ASN A 122 20.92 -46.57 5.10
C ASN A 122 19.85 -47.67 4.90
N SER A 123 18.59 -47.38 5.26
CA SER A 123 17.48 -48.30 5.03
C SER A 123 17.23 -48.58 3.55
N THR A 124 17.36 -47.58 2.68
CA THR A 124 17.21 -47.75 1.23
C THR A 124 18.27 -48.71 0.69
N TRP A 125 19.53 -48.56 1.13
CA TRP A 125 20.61 -49.47 0.75
C TRP A 125 20.44 -50.88 1.31
N ASP A 126 19.93 -51.03 2.54
CA ASP A 126 19.59 -52.33 3.10
C ASP A 126 18.50 -53.02 2.25
N VAL A 127 17.44 -52.30 1.84
CA VAL A 127 16.41 -52.84 0.94
C VAL A 127 17.00 -53.26 -0.40
N ILE A 128 17.86 -52.44 -1.02
CA ILE A 128 18.52 -52.75 -2.30
C ILE A 128 19.43 -53.97 -2.16
N GLN A 129 20.19 -54.07 -1.07
CA GLN A 129 21.16 -55.14 -0.84
C GLN A 129 20.49 -56.47 -0.52
N TYR A 130 19.43 -56.47 0.30
CA TYR A 130 18.80 -57.68 0.82
C TYR A 130 17.49 -58.04 0.11
N GLY A 131 16.89 -57.11 -0.65
CA GLY A 131 15.64 -57.31 -1.39
C GLY A 131 14.40 -57.42 -0.51
N ASP A 132 14.44 -56.90 0.72
CA ASP A 132 13.34 -56.98 1.68
C ASP A 132 12.89 -55.58 2.09
N ALA A 133 11.64 -55.23 1.72
CA ALA A 133 11.03 -53.96 2.07
C ALA A 133 10.81 -53.77 3.58
N GLY A 134 10.96 -54.82 4.40
CA GLY A 134 10.95 -54.73 5.86
C GLY A 134 12.14 -53.98 6.47
N TYR A 135 13.14 -53.61 5.67
CA TYR A 135 14.28 -52.77 6.10
C TYR A 135 14.01 -51.27 5.99
N TYR A 136 12.92 -50.83 5.37
CA TYR A 136 12.55 -49.41 5.38
C TYR A 136 12.36 -48.93 6.82
N THR A 137 12.77 -47.69 7.10
CA THR A 137 12.56 -47.09 8.40
C THR A 137 11.06 -46.99 8.70
N ASP A 138 10.63 -47.43 9.89
CA ASP A 138 9.24 -47.25 10.38
C ASP A 138 8.90 -45.78 10.72
N VAL A 139 9.58 -44.80 10.11
CA VAL A 139 9.50 -43.39 10.46
C VAL A 139 8.69 -42.66 9.39
N PRO A 140 7.35 -42.59 9.50
CA PRO A 140 6.54 -41.81 8.58
C PRO A 140 6.70 -40.33 8.93
N TYR A 141 7.76 -39.71 8.44
CA TYR A 141 7.86 -38.26 8.45
C TYR A 141 7.28 -37.72 7.14
N GLU A 142 6.11 -37.12 7.25
CA GLU A 142 5.45 -36.45 6.14
C GLU A 142 6.15 -35.11 5.91
N PHE A 143 6.62 -34.91 4.69
CA PHE A 143 7.23 -33.67 4.23
C PHE A 143 6.24 -32.87 3.41
N GLU A 144 6.18 -31.57 3.68
CA GLU A 144 5.48 -30.59 2.86
C GLU A 144 6.52 -29.73 2.12
N GLY A 145 6.27 -29.42 0.85
CA GLY A 145 7.21 -28.64 0.06
C GLY A 145 6.68 -28.19 -1.28
N ASN A 146 7.55 -27.54 -2.05
CA ASN A 146 7.28 -27.18 -3.43
C ASN A 146 8.30 -27.75 -4.40
N VAL A 147 7.82 -28.12 -5.58
CA VAL A 147 8.70 -28.54 -6.68
C VAL A 147 9.30 -27.29 -7.32
N GLN A 148 10.63 -27.22 -7.37
CA GLN A 148 11.37 -26.17 -8.06
C GLN A 148 12.24 -26.75 -9.17
N LYS A 149 12.68 -25.89 -10.08
CA LYS A 149 13.78 -26.23 -10.98
C LYS A 149 15.02 -26.45 -10.10
N LEU A 150 15.73 -27.56 -10.30
CA LEU A 150 17.01 -27.75 -9.64
C LEU A 150 18.02 -26.75 -10.21
N ASP A 151 18.82 -26.13 -9.34
CA ASP A 151 19.88 -25.21 -9.75
C ASP A 151 20.89 -25.93 -10.67
N ASP A 152 21.42 -25.23 -11.68
CA ASP A 152 22.27 -25.85 -12.71
C ASP A 152 23.55 -26.46 -12.10
N GLU A 153 24.11 -25.87 -11.04
CA GLU A 153 25.29 -26.40 -10.35
C GLU A 153 24.93 -27.64 -9.52
N ALA A 154 23.81 -27.60 -8.81
CA ALA A 154 23.32 -28.76 -8.07
C ALA A 154 22.95 -29.91 -9.01
N TYR A 155 22.31 -29.63 -10.15
CA TYR A 155 21.99 -30.64 -11.15
C TYR A 155 23.25 -31.28 -11.72
N LYS A 156 24.29 -30.49 -12.01
CA LYS A 156 25.59 -31.02 -12.42
C LYS A 156 26.15 -32.01 -11.40
N TYR A 157 26.14 -31.70 -10.10
CA TYR A 157 26.60 -32.62 -9.06
C TYR A 157 25.75 -33.90 -8.96
N MET A 158 24.43 -33.79 -9.19
CA MET A 158 23.56 -34.97 -9.23
C MET A 158 23.93 -35.88 -10.41
N LYS A 159 24.20 -35.31 -11.60
CA LYS A 159 24.64 -36.10 -12.76
C LYS A 159 26.00 -36.75 -12.52
N GLU A 160 26.98 -36.02 -11.98
CA GLU A 160 28.29 -36.56 -11.62
C GLU A 160 28.15 -37.78 -10.67
N TRP A 161 27.21 -37.77 -9.72
CA TRP A 161 26.93 -38.92 -8.87
C TRP A 161 26.40 -40.14 -9.66
N PHE A 162 25.48 -39.94 -10.62
CA PHE A 162 24.96 -41.03 -11.45
C PHE A 162 26.00 -41.58 -12.42
N GLU A 163 26.86 -40.72 -12.98
CA GLU A 163 28.02 -41.13 -13.81
C GLU A 163 28.95 -42.04 -12.99
N GLU A 164 29.23 -41.69 -11.73
CA GLU A 164 30.03 -42.51 -10.81
C GLU A 164 29.32 -43.82 -10.42
N ALA A 165 27.98 -43.82 -10.36
CA ALA A 165 27.16 -45.01 -10.15
C ALA A 165 27.10 -45.93 -11.39
N GLY A 166 27.61 -45.47 -12.54
CA GLY A 166 27.77 -46.25 -13.76
C GLY A 166 26.69 -46.03 -14.83
N PHE A 167 25.84 -45.02 -14.67
CA PHE A 167 24.88 -44.63 -15.71
C PHE A 167 25.61 -43.92 -16.85
N ASP A 168 25.16 -44.13 -18.08
CA ASP A 168 25.63 -43.35 -19.23
C ASP A 168 24.84 -42.05 -19.44
N ASP A 169 25.32 -41.19 -20.35
CA ASP A 169 24.71 -39.88 -20.62
C ASP A 169 23.25 -39.99 -21.07
N ASP A 170 22.90 -41.02 -21.84
CA ASP A 170 21.53 -41.22 -22.35
C ASP A 170 20.60 -41.66 -21.21
N GLU A 171 21.06 -42.58 -20.34
CA GLU A 171 20.34 -43.00 -19.14
C GLU A 171 20.14 -41.85 -18.15
N ILE A 172 21.13 -40.98 -17.99
CA ILE A 172 21.02 -39.79 -17.12
C ILE A 172 19.99 -38.81 -17.68
N ASP A 173 20.05 -38.51 -18.98
CA ASP A 173 19.10 -37.60 -19.61
C ASP A 173 17.66 -38.14 -19.58
N GLU A 174 17.48 -39.46 -19.53
CA GLU A 174 16.17 -40.12 -19.40
C GLU A 174 15.66 -40.17 -17.95
N TYR A 175 16.48 -40.67 -17.02
CA TYR A 175 16.02 -41.01 -15.67
C TYR A 175 16.27 -39.93 -14.61
N VAL A 176 17.15 -38.95 -14.87
CA VAL A 176 17.58 -37.97 -13.85
C VAL A 176 16.94 -36.61 -14.09
N LEU A 177 15.90 -36.32 -13.30
CA LEU A 177 15.02 -35.17 -13.49
C LEU A 177 15.65 -33.86 -12.99
N PRO A 178 15.60 -32.75 -13.76
CA PRO A 178 16.16 -31.45 -13.37
C PRO A 178 15.23 -30.65 -12.43
N ILE A 179 14.59 -31.33 -11.48
CA ILE A 179 13.65 -30.76 -10.51
C ILE A 179 14.05 -31.15 -9.08
N CYS A 180 13.63 -30.33 -8.13
CA CYS A 180 13.93 -30.48 -6.71
C CYS A 180 12.66 -30.26 -5.88
N LEU A 181 12.41 -31.15 -4.93
CA LEU A 181 11.46 -30.89 -3.84
C LEU A 181 12.18 -30.04 -2.78
N GLU A 182 11.84 -28.76 -2.68
CA GLU A 182 12.31 -27.92 -1.58
C GLU A 182 11.32 -28.01 -0.41
N VAL A 183 11.76 -28.59 0.71
CA VAL A 183 10.94 -28.74 1.91
C VAL A 183 10.63 -27.37 2.50
N CYS A 184 9.34 -27.06 2.64
CA CYS A 184 8.88 -25.79 3.19
C CYS A 184 7.49 -25.90 3.81
N VAL A 185 7.18 -25.03 4.78
CA VAL A 185 5.86 -24.98 5.41
C VAL A 185 4.93 -24.11 4.57
N LEU A 186 4.16 -24.72 3.66
CA LEU A 186 3.28 -24.01 2.72
C LEU A 186 2.24 -23.14 3.44
N SER A 187 1.78 -23.56 4.63
CA SER A 187 0.88 -22.76 5.47
C SER A 187 1.50 -21.43 5.89
N ASN A 188 2.79 -21.41 6.26
CA ASN A 188 3.50 -20.18 6.63
C ASN A 188 3.65 -19.25 5.43
N ILE A 189 4.01 -19.81 4.26
CA ILE A 189 4.10 -19.05 3.00
C ILE A 189 2.76 -18.42 2.65
N ARG A 190 1.66 -19.19 2.76
CA ARG A 190 0.30 -18.68 2.51
C ARG A 190 -0.06 -17.52 3.43
N ILE A 191 0.20 -17.65 4.73
CA ILE A 191 -0.06 -16.60 5.73
C ILE A 191 0.76 -15.34 5.41
N LEU A 192 2.05 -15.50 5.12
CA LEU A 192 2.94 -14.38 4.77
C LEU A 192 2.51 -13.70 3.46
N THR A 193 2.06 -14.47 2.47
CA THR A 193 1.55 -13.94 1.20
C THR A 193 0.30 -13.09 1.42
N ILE A 194 -0.67 -13.60 2.18
CA ILE A 194 -1.89 -12.86 2.53
C ILE A 194 -1.53 -11.59 3.31
N ALA A 195 -0.62 -11.68 4.29
CA ALA A 195 -0.15 -10.53 5.06
C ALA A 195 0.54 -9.48 4.17
N GLY A 196 1.36 -9.92 3.21
CA GLY A 196 2.02 -9.06 2.23
C GLY A 196 1.02 -8.31 1.35
N ILE A 197 0.03 -9.01 0.79
CA ILE A 197 -1.06 -8.40 0.00
C ILE A 197 -1.85 -7.41 0.86
N ALA A 198 -2.22 -7.79 2.08
CA ALA A 198 -2.95 -6.92 3.00
C ALA A 198 -2.15 -5.63 3.32
N ALA A 199 -0.85 -5.74 3.56
CA ALA A 199 0.02 -4.59 3.78
C ALA A 199 0.05 -3.65 2.57
N VAL A 200 0.17 -4.19 1.34
CA VAL A 200 0.12 -3.38 0.11
C VAL A 200 -1.23 -2.67 -0.03
N VAL A 201 -2.35 -3.38 0.18
CA VAL A 201 -3.70 -2.80 0.10
C VAL A 201 -3.88 -1.68 1.13
N ILE A 202 -3.48 -1.90 2.39
CA ILE A 202 -3.53 -0.88 3.45
C ILE A 202 -2.68 0.33 3.06
N GLY A 203 -1.47 0.11 2.56
CA GLY A 203 -0.59 1.18 2.10
C GLY A 203 -1.21 2.02 0.99
N ILE A 204 -1.82 1.38 -0.02
CA ILE A 204 -2.55 2.06 -1.10
C ILE A 204 -3.76 2.84 -0.55
N LEU A 205 -4.55 2.25 0.35
CA LEU A 205 -5.70 2.92 0.97
C LEU A 205 -5.27 4.17 1.75
N LEU A 206 -4.19 4.09 2.53
CA LEU A 206 -3.63 5.24 3.25
C LEU A 206 -3.13 6.32 2.29
N PHE A 207 -2.51 5.92 1.18
CA PHE A 207 -2.05 6.84 0.14
C PHE A 207 -3.23 7.56 -0.54
N VAL A 208 -4.28 6.84 -0.95
CA VAL A 208 -5.49 7.43 -1.53
C VAL A 208 -6.19 8.34 -0.53
N LEU A 209 -6.37 7.90 0.72
CA LEU A 209 -6.99 8.70 1.78
C LEU A 209 -6.22 10.01 2.01
N TYR A 210 -4.89 9.96 1.99
CA TYR A 210 -4.05 11.15 2.08
C TYR A 210 -4.36 12.15 0.94
N PHE A 211 -4.42 11.68 -0.30
CA PHE A 211 -4.73 12.54 -1.46
C PHE A 211 -6.14 13.13 -1.41
N VAL A 212 -7.13 12.34 -0.98
CA VAL A 212 -8.52 12.81 -0.81
C VAL A 212 -8.62 13.86 0.32
N LEU A 213 -7.90 13.67 1.42
CA LEU A 213 -7.87 14.66 2.50
C LEU A 213 -7.10 15.92 2.10
N ALA A 214 -6.00 15.79 1.36
CA ALA A 214 -5.24 16.92 0.83
C ALA A 214 -6.06 17.76 -0.15
N SER A 215 -6.85 17.14 -1.03
CA SER A 215 -7.73 17.84 -1.96
C SER A 215 -8.86 18.58 -1.23
N LYS A 216 -9.47 17.97 -0.20
CA LYS A 216 -10.45 18.65 0.67
C LYS A 216 -9.86 19.83 1.43
N ARG A 217 -8.61 19.75 1.89
CA ARG A 217 -7.91 20.88 2.53
C ARG A 217 -7.66 22.03 1.56
N LYS A 218 -7.28 21.74 0.31
CA LYS A 218 -7.14 22.76 -0.73
C LYS A 218 -8.48 23.47 -1.03
N LYS A 219 -9.58 22.71 -1.12
CA LYS A 219 -10.93 23.30 -1.28
C LYS A 219 -11.35 24.18 -0.10
N LYS A 220 -11.23 23.68 1.14
CA LYS A 220 -11.54 24.47 2.34
C LYS A 220 -10.66 25.71 2.50
N ALA A 221 -9.37 25.62 2.17
CA ALA A 221 -8.47 26.77 2.20
C ALA A 221 -8.87 27.82 1.14
N ALA A 222 -9.25 27.41 -0.06
CA ALA A 222 -9.76 28.31 -1.09
C ALA A 222 -11.09 28.97 -0.69
N GLU A 223 -12.02 28.22 -0.10
CA GLU A 223 -13.29 28.75 0.43
C GLU A 223 -13.08 29.75 1.58
N THR A 224 -12.11 29.50 2.46
CA THR A 224 -11.78 30.39 3.58
C THR A 224 -11.10 31.69 3.12
N VAL A 225 -10.23 31.61 2.10
CA VAL A 225 -9.59 32.80 1.50
C VAL A 225 -10.61 33.62 0.71
N ALA A 226 -11.54 32.96 0.02
CA ALA A 226 -12.64 33.64 -0.65
C ALA A 226 -13.54 34.37 0.36
N SER A 227 -13.95 33.71 1.46
CA SER A 227 -14.81 34.34 2.46
C SER A 227 -14.14 35.49 3.23
N SER A 228 -12.83 35.43 3.50
CA SER A 228 -12.08 36.54 4.10
C SER A 228 -11.94 37.73 3.15
N SER A 229 -11.74 37.47 1.86
CA SER A 229 -11.69 38.51 0.82
C SER A 229 -13.03 39.26 0.69
N TYR A 230 -14.16 38.55 0.75
CA TYR A 230 -15.49 39.19 0.76
C TYR A 230 -15.73 40.00 2.05
N ALA A 231 -15.20 39.57 3.19
CA ALA A 231 -15.31 40.30 4.46
C ALA A 231 -14.45 41.58 4.49
N GLU A 232 -13.22 41.54 3.96
CA GLU A 232 -12.36 42.73 3.81
C GLU A 232 -12.94 43.75 2.82
N ALA A 233 -13.52 43.28 1.71
CA ALA A 233 -14.23 44.16 0.77
C ALA A 233 -15.46 44.85 1.41
N ALA A 234 -16.22 44.13 2.25
CA ALA A 234 -17.35 44.72 2.97
C ALA A 234 -16.93 45.77 4.02
N GLN A 235 -15.80 45.57 4.69
CA GLN A 235 -15.25 46.55 5.64
C GLN A 235 -14.66 47.79 4.95
N ALA A 236 -14.09 47.64 3.76
CA ALA A 236 -13.60 48.76 2.95
C ALA A 236 -14.75 49.66 2.44
N VAL A 237 -15.91 49.08 2.16
CA VAL A 237 -17.13 49.84 1.78
C VAL A 237 -17.69 50.62 2.99
N GLN A 238 -17.67 50.05 4.21
CA GLN A 238 -18.13 50.75 5.42
C GLN A 238 -17.24 51.94 5.84
N SER A 239 -15.94 51.88 5.56
CA SER A 239 -14.97 52.90 5.95
C SER A 239 -14.87 54.09 5.00
N GLN A 240 -15.55 54.06 3.84
CA GLN A 240 -15.64 55.20 2.91
C GLN A 240 -16.90 56.09 3.10
N THR A 241 -17.85 55.70 3.96
CA THR A 241 -19.10 56.45 4.19
C THR A 241 -19.06 57.50 5.31
N ALA A 242 -17.89 57.86 5.82
CA ALA A 242 -17.75 58.82 6.93
C ALA A 242 -16.99 60.09 6.52
N SER A 243 -17.56 60.86 5.58
CA SER A 243 -17.22 62.27 5.40
C SER A 243 -18.46 63.05 4.98
N THR A 244 -19.31 63.41 5.95
CA THR A 244 -20.51 64.20 5.71
C THR A 244 -20.18 65.69 5.84
N ASN A 245 -20.16 66.38 4.70
CA ASN A 245 -20.52 67.80 4.66
C ASN A 245 -22.01 67.90 4.99
N TYR A 246 -22.38 68.81 5.89
CA TYR A 246 -23.78 69.06 6.25
C TYR A 246 -24.13 70.51 5.91
N VAL A 247 -25.36 70.74 5.45
CA VAL A 247 -25.94 72.08 5.30
C VAL A 247 -26.89 72.32 6.47
N GLU A 248 -26.76 73.46 7.13
CA GLU A 248 -27.62 73.81 8.27
C GLU A 248 -28.78 74.71 7.81
N ILE A 249 -30.01 74.22 7.98
CA ILE A 249 -31.25 74.93 7.63
C ILE A 249 -32.07 75.08 8.91
N ALA A 250 -32.33 76.33 9.31
CA ALA A 250 -33.10 76.66 10.52
C ALA A 250 -32.61 75.94 11.80
N GLY A 251 -31.29 75.73 11.92
CA GLY A 251 -30.67 75.07 13.08
C GLY A 251 -30.63 73.53 13.02
N ALA A 252 -31.22 72.92 11.98
CA ALA A 252 -31.12 71.49 11.73
C ALA A 252 -30.04 71.19 10.68
N LYS A 253 -29.23 70.15 10.91
CA LYS A 253 -28.17 69.72 10.00
C LYS A 253 -28.71 68.69 9.02
N PHE A 254 -28.54 68.96 7.73
CA PHE A 254 -28.94 68.08 6.64
C PHE A 254 -27.69 67.51 5.96
N THR A 255 -27.66 66.20 5.78
CA THR A 255 -26.72 65.49 4.91
C THR A 255 -27.06 65.72 3.44
N GLN A 256 -26.11 65.46 2.54
CA GLN A 256 -26.38 65.57 1.09
C GLN A 256 -27.50 64.65 0.63
N GLU A 257 -27.60 63.44 1.18
CA GLU A 257 -28.68 62.48 0.84
C GLU A 257 -30.06 63.03 1.22
N GLU A 258 -30.16 63.73 2.35
CA GLU A 258 -31.41 64.33 2.82
C GLU A 258 -31.78 65.56 1.98
N LEU A 259 -30.79 66.35 1.56
CA LEU A 259 -31.00 67.43 0.61
C LEU A 259 -31.46 66.92 -0.75
N ASP A 260 -30.86 65.84 -1.25
CA ASP A 260 -31.22 65.22 -2.53
C ASP A 260 -32.64 64.64 -2.51
N LEU A 261 -33.06 64.03 -1.39
CA LEU A 261 -34.43 63.55 -1.20
C LEU A 261 -35.44 64.70 -1.29
N ILE A 262 -35.21 65.80 -0.56
CA ILE A 262 -36.11 66.96 -0.57
C ILE A 262 -36.12 67.60 -1.97
N ASN A 263 -34.96 67.71 -2.63
CA ASN A 263 -34.85 68.22 -3.99
C ASN A 263 -35.63 67.35 -4.99
N ALA A 264 -35.58 66.02 -4.87
CA ALA A 264 -36.34 65.10 -5.71
C ALA A 264 -37.85 65.24 -5.52
N LEU A 265 -38.32 65.46 -4.29
CA LEU A 265 -39.73 65.74 -4.00
C LEU A 265 -40.19 67.05 -4.65
N ILE A 266 -39.35 68.09 -4.61
CA ILE A 266 -39.63 69.37 -5.26
C ILE A 266 -39.65 69.24 -6.77
N ALA A 267 -38.64 68.58 -7.35
CA ALA A 267 -38.52 68.38 -8.80
C ALA A 267 -39.65 67.51 -9.38
N SER A 268 -40.17 66.56 -8.60
CA SER A 268 -41.31 65.71 -8.99
C SER A 268 -42.68 66.39 -8.79
N GLY A 269 -42.72 67.61 -8.24
CA GLY A 269 -43.96 68.36 -7.99
C GLY A 269 -44.70 67.97 -6.70
N SER A 270 -44.11 67.09 -5.88
CA SER A 270 -44.64 66.64 -4.59
C SER A 270 -44.36 67.65 -3.46
N ILE A 271 -44.77 68.91 -3.66
CA ILE A 271 -44.43 70.05 -2.79
C ILE A 271 -44.90 69.84 -1.34
N THR A 272 -46.10 69.27 -1.14
CA THR A 272 -46.65 69.04 0.20
C THR A 272 -45.82 68.05 1.01
N ASP A 273 -45.21 67.05 0.36
CA ASP A 273 -44.35 66.07 1.03
C ASP A 273 -42.95 66.65 1.29
N ALA A 274 -42.42 67.49 0.39
CA ALA A 274 -41.19 68.25 0.64
C ALA A 274 -41.33 69.18 1.86
N ILE A 275 -42.45 69.90 1.98
CA ILE A 275 -42.74 70.77 3.12
C ILE A 275 -42.83 69.97 4.41
N ARG A 276 -43.46 68.79 4.36
CA ARG A 276 -43.56 67.91 5.53
C ARG A 276 -42.18 67.45 6.00
N GLU A 277 -41.32 67.03 5.07
CA GLU A 277 -39.98 66.56 5.38
C GLU A 277 -39.12 67.66 6.03
N VAL A 278 -39.16 68.88 5.48
CA VAL A 278 -38.46 70.04 6.07
C VAL A 278 -39.02 70.35 7.46
N ARG A 279 -40.34 70.38 7.60
CA ARG A 279 -41.02 70.69 8.87
C ARG A 279 -40.68 69.69 9.96
N ASP A 280 -40.74 68.40 9.66
CA ASP A 280 -40.57 67.34 10.65
C ASP A 280 -39.12 67.29 11.16
N ARG A 281 -38.15 67.74 10.35
CA ARG A 281 -36.72 67.78 10.69
C ARG A 281 -36.28 69.06 11.40
N THR A 282 -36.89 70.19 11.04
CA THR A 282 -36.55 71.50 11.61
C THR A 282 -37.42 71.87 12.82
N GLY A 283 -38.60 71.25 12.95
CA GLY A 283 -39.61 71.60 13.95
C GLY A 283 -40.36 72.91 13.66
N LEU A 284 -40.19 73.47 12.45
CA LEU A 284 -40.79 74.74 12.06
C LEU A 284 -42.32 74.68 11.91
N GLY A 285 -42.96 75.86 11.93
CA GLY A 285 -44.36 75.98 11.54
C GLY A 285 -44.57 75.70 10.04
N ILE A 286 -45.79 75.31 9.65
CA ILE A 286 -46.09 74.93 8.26
C ILE A 286 -45.78 76.05 7.25
N ASN A 287 -45.93 77.32 7.65
CA ASN A 287 -45.63 78.47 6.79
C ASN A 287 -44.12 78.67 6.61
N GLU A 288 -43.33 78.49 7.68
CA GLU A 288 -41.87 78.64 7.64
C GLU A 288 -41.21 77.50 6.86
N ALA A 289 -41.69 76.27 7.04
CA ALA A 289 -41.25 75.12 6.25
C ALA A 289 -41.61 75.29 4.76
N LYS A 290 -42.77 75.89 4.46
CA LYS A 290 -43.16 76.25 3.10
C LYS A 290 -42.20 77.28 2.50
N ASP A 291 -41.86 78.34 3.23
CA ASP A 291 -40.95 79.38 2.75
C ASP A 291 -39.55 78.83 2.41
N ILE A 292 -39.07 77.85 3.16
CA ILE A 292 -37.80 77.14 2.87
C ILE A 292 -37.91 76.36 1.56
N VAL A 293 -38.99 75.60 1.37
CA VAL A 293 -39.22 74.80 0.15
C VAL A 293 -39.43 75.69 -1.08
N ASP A 294 -40.16 76.79 -0.95
CA ASP A 294 -40.35 77.77 -2.03
C ASP A 294 -39.01 78.41 -2.46
N ASN A 295 -38.06 78.55 -1.53
CA ASN A 295 -36.73 79.10 -1.77
C ASN A 295 -35.62 78.03 -1.79
N TRP A 296 -35.96 76.76 -2.07
CA TRP A 296 -35.06 75.60 -1.89
C TRP A 296 -33.72 75.74 -2.60
N GLY A 297 -33.70 76.38 -3.77
CA GLY A 297 -32.48 76.60 -4.55
C GLY A 297 -31.37 77.37 -3.81
N ASN A 298 -31.70 78.12 -2.75
CA ASN A 298 -30.74 78.83 -1.91
C ASN A 298 -30.03 77.92 -0.88
N TYR A 299 -30.62 76.74 -0.61
CA TYR A 299 -30.14 75.78 0.39
C TYR A 299 -29.51 74.54 -0.27
N TYR A 300 -29.99 74.14 -1.44
CA TYR A 300 -29.48 72.96 -2.14
C TYR A 300 -28.15 73.19 -2.88
N ASN A 301 -27.87 74.42 -3.32
CA ASN A 301 -26.68 74.75 -4.13
C ASN A 301 -25.50 75.32 -3.30
N LYS A 302 -25.50 75.14 -1.98
CA LYS A 302 -24.43 75.55 -1.06
C LYS A 302 -23.73 74.34 -0.47
#